data_AF-A0A5N9HY33-F1
#
_entry.id   AF-A0A5N9HY33-F1
#
_cell.length_a   1.000
_cell.length_b   1.000
_cell.length_c   1.000
_cell.angle_alpha   90.00
_cell.angle_beta   90.00
_cell.angle_gamma   90.00
#
_symmetry.space_group_name_H-M   'P 1'
#
loop_
_entity.id
_entity.type
_entity.pdbx_description
1 polymer ?
#
loop_
_entity_poly.entity_id
_entity_poly.type
_entity_poly.pdbx_seq_one_letter_code
_entity_poly.pdbx_strand_id
1 'polypeptide(L)'
;FVQMHESPYHGLNFCQGTITEMLDDPGEEIADVIRWFGIRKKIFNVHFRNIRGHKLDFMEVFPDEGSVDFSEVIKVYQEVGYKYMLMPDHVPQISGVDRQGTAFAFCYGYITALLQSIGEPRKQAWVTKGP
;
A
#
# COMPACT_ATOMS: atom_id res chain seq x y z
N PHE A 1 -5.67 -17.41 9.86
CA PHE A 1 -5.22 -17.94 8.56
C PHE A 1 -3.75 -18.37 8.57
N VAL A 2 -2.79 -17.44 8.62
CA VAL A 2 -1.34 -17.76 8.46
C VAL A 2 -0.76 -18.72 9.51
N GLN A 3 -1.39 -18.81 10.69
CA GLN A 3 -1.00 -19.72 11.77
C GLN A 3 -1.64 -21.13 11.67
N MET A 4 -2.59 -21.36 10.76
CA MET A 4 -3.25 -22.69 10.63
C MET A 4 -2.25 -23.76 10.17
N HIS A 5 -1.29 -23.38 9.32
CA HIS A 5 -0.17 -24.19 8.88
C HIS A 5 1.07 -23.31 8.74
N GLU A 6 1.92 -23.29 9.76
CA GLU A 6 3.07 -22.38 9.81
C GLU A 6 4.12 -22.77 8.76
N SER A 7 4.38 -21.87 7.81
CA SER A 7 5.34 -22.06 6.71
C SER A 7 5.86 -20.72 6.19
N PRO A 8 7.13 -20.62 5.74
CA PRO A 8 7.64 -19.43 5.08
C PRO A 8 7.01 -19.16 3.72
N TYR A 9 6.25 -20.12 3.17
CA TYR A 9 5.53 -20.01 1.89
C TYR A 9 4.03 -19.82 2.05
N HIS A 10 3.54 -19.70 3.30
CA HIS A 10 2.15 -19.46 3.61
C HIS A 10 1.99 -18.04 4.17
N GLY A 11 1.54 -17.12 3.32
CA GLY A 11 1.41 -15.70 3.58
C GLY A 11 0.25 -15.07 2.80
N LEU A 12 0.25 -13.75 2.69
CA LEU A 12 -0.83 -12.97 2.13
C LEU A 12 -0.37 -12.13 0.93
N ASN A 13 -1.24 -12.05 -0.09
CA ASN A 13 -1.37 -10.79 -0.82
C ASN A 13 -2.17 -9.85 0.10
N PHE A 14 -1.46 -8.92 0.72
CA PHE A 14 -2.01 -8.04 1.74
C PHE A 14 -2.63 -6.82 1.06
N CYS A 15 -3.94 -6.83 0.88
CA CYS A 15 -4.65 -5.64 0.42
C CYS A 15 -4.91 -4.72 1.60
N GLN A 16 -4.11 -3.65 1.71
CA GLN A 16 -4.24 -2.69 2.80
C GLN A 16 -5.66 -2.12 2.84
N GLY A 17 -6.19 -1.64 1.72
CA GLY A 17 -7.55 -1.08 1.67
C GLY A 17 -8.64 -2.05 2.12
N THR A 18 -8.51 -3.35 1.79
CA THR A 18 -9.47 -4.38 2.22
C THR A 18 -9.36 -4.67 3.72
N ILE A 19 -8.18 -4.54 4.30
CA ILE A 19 -8.03 -4.60 5.76
C ILE A 19 -8.63 -3.33 6.38
N THR A 20 -8.33 -2.16 5.82
CA THR A 20 -8.83 -0.85 6.28
C THR A 20 -10.36 -0.79 6.36
N GLU A 21 -11.09 -1.33 5.38
CA GLU A 21 -12.56 -1.41 5.40
C GLU A 21 -13.13 -2.42 6.43
N MET A 22 -12.29 -3.12 7.19
CA MET A 22 -12.69 -4.00 8.30
C MET A 22 -12.39 -3.40 9.68
N LEU A 23 -11.74 -2.24 9.74
CA LEU A 23 -11.29 -1.57 10.98
C LEU A 23 -12.30 -0.53 11.47
N ASP A 24 -12.41 -0.39 12.79
CA ASP A 24 -13.33 0.57 13.41
C ASP A 24 -12.73 1.99 13.38
N ASP A 25 -11.41 2.13 13.60
CA ASP A 25 -10.60 3.33 13.38
C ASP A 25 -9.37 3.02 12.50
N PRO A 26 -9.52 3.09 11.16
CA PRO A 26 -8.46 2.65 10.28
C PRO A 26 -7.20 3.52 10.31
N GLY A 27 -7.30 4.78 10.75
CA GLY A 27 -6.16 5.69 10.86
C GLY A 27 -5.19 5.29 11.97
N GLU A 28 -5.72 4.73 13.06
CA GLU A 28 -4.94 4.29 14.22
C GLU A 28 -4.59 2.80 14.17
N GLU A 29 -5.45 1.95 13.59
CA GLU A 29 -5.33 0.49 13.71
C GLU A 29 -4.48 -0.17 12.61
N ILE A 30 -4.45 0.39 11.39
CA ILE A 30 -3.84 -0.32 10.23
C ILE A 30 -2.34 -0.57 10.42
N ALA A 31 -1.64 0.34 11.08
CA ALA A 31 -0.21 0.22 11.35
C ALA A 31 0.11 -1.04 12.17
N ASP A 32 -0.71 -1.36 13.18
CA ASP A 32 -0.52 -2.53 14.01
C ASP A 32 -0.79 -3.83 13.27
N VAL A 33 -1.76 -3.82 12.36
CA VAL A 33 -2.01 -4.97 11.48
C VAL A 33 -0.80 -5.21 10.56
N ILE A 34 -0.26 -4.15 9.94
CA ILE A 34 0.94 -4.23 9.09
C ILE A 34 2.12 -4.75 9.90
N ARG A 35 2.37 -4.23 11.12
CA ARG A 35 3.44 -4.73 12.02
C ARG A 35 3.28 -6.20 12.33
N TRP A 36 2.06 -6.63 12.64
CA TRP A 36 1.79 -8.01 12.99
C TRP A 36 2.18 -8.98 11.87
N PHE A 37 1.72 -8.74 10.64
CA PHE A 37 2.05 -9.61 9.50
C PHE A 37 3.48 -9.40 8.98
N GLY A 38 3.97 -8.15 9.00
CA GLY A 38 5.26 -7.72 8.46
C GLY A 38 6.44 -8.32 9.21
N ILE A 39 6.49 -8.19 10.53
CA ILE A 39 7.58 -8.74 11.37
C ILE A 39 7.66 -10.28 11.23
N ARG A 40 6.52 -10.93 10.96
CA ARG A 40 6.41 -12.38 10.73
C ARG A 40 6.77 -12.80 9.30
N LYS A 41 7.09 -11.85 8.42
CA LYS A 41 7.38 -12.06 6.99
C LYS A 41 6.23 -12.76 6.26
N LYS A 42 4.99 -12.41 6.61
CA LYS A 42 3.76 -13.00 6.03
C LYS A 42 3.13 -12.15 4.93
N ILE A 43 3.69 -10.98 4.65
CA ILE A 43 3.27 -10.10 3.57
C ILE A 43 4.13 -10.41 2.33
N PHE A 44 3.53 -10.99 1.29
CA PHE A 44 4.24 -11.36 0.05
C PHE A 44 4.02 -10.37 -1.08
N ASN A 45 2.87 -9.70 -1.08
CA ASN A 45 2.53 -8.61 -1.99
C ASN A 45 1.65 -7.61 -1.24
N VAL A 46 1.61 -6.35 -1.69
CA VAL A 46 0.75 -5.32 -1.10
C VAL A 46 -0.05 -4.61 -2.20
N HIS A 47 -1.38 -4.64 -2.06
CA HIS A 47 -2.24 -3.68 -2.74
C HIS A 47 -2.34 -2.44 -1.86
N PHE A 48 -1.74 -1.35 -2.32
CA PHE A 48 -1.55 -0.11 -1.60
C PHE A 48 -2.56 0.94 -2.07
N ARG A 49 -3.84 0.64 -1.84
CA ARG A 49 -5.00 1.53 -2.11
C ARG A 49 -5.57 2.09 -0.80
N ASN A 50 -6.19 3.25 -0.89
CA ASN A 50 -6.81 3.93 0.25
C ASN A 50 -8.34 3.87 0.13
N ILE A 51 -9.02 3.94 1.26
CA ILE A 51 -10.47 4.13 1.34
C ILE A 51 -10.76 5.32 2.24
N ARG A 52 -11.87 6.01 2.01
CA ARG A 52 -12.45 6.97 2.95
C ARG A 52 -13.59 6.29 3.69
N GLY A 53 -13.63 6.44 5.01
CA GLY A 53 -14.59 5.75 5.88
C GLY A 53 -13.92 4.66 6.71
N HIS A 54 -14.70 3.68 7.13
CA HIS A 54 -14.31 2.62 8.06
C HIS A 54 -15.21 1.40 7.87
N LYS A 55 -15.13 0.43 8.78
CA LYS A 55 -15.97 -0.75 8.77
C LYS A 55 -17.46 -0.44 8.62
N LEU A 56 -18.12 -1.17 7.72
CA LEU A 56 -19.53 -1.04 7.33
C LEU A 56 -19.90 0.21 6.49
N ASP A 57 -19.02 1.21 6.35
CA ASP A 57 -19.29 2.39 5.52
C ASP A 57 -17.97 2.97 4.96
N PHE A 58 -17.68 2.67 3.69
CA PHE A 58 -16.47 3.13 3.03
C PHE A 58 -16.66 3.40 1.53
N MET A 59 -15.74 4.18 0.98
CA MET A 59 -15.61 4.46 -0.45
C MET A 59 -14.15 4.40 -0.85
N GLU A 60 -13.86 3.77 -1.99
CA GLU A 60 -12.51 3.78 -2.58
C GLU A 60 -12.19 5.17 -3.15
N VAL A 61 -10.99 5.67 -2.86
CA VAL A 61 -10.57 7.04 -3.19
C VAL A 61 -9.10 7.06 -3.63
N PHE A 62 -8.61 8.22 -4.07
CA PHE A 62 -7.19 8.36 -4.35
C PHE A 62 -6.33 8.24 -3.07
N PRO A 63 -5.03 7.92 -3.19
CA PRO A 63 -4.13 7.73 -2.05
C PRO A 63 -4.13 8.87 -1.02
N ASP A 64 -4.31 10.11 -1.47
CA ASP A 64 -4.27 11.35 -0.67
C ASP A 64 -5.60 11.74 -0.02
N GLU A 65 -6.67 10.99 -0.28
CA GLU A 65 -8.04 11.37 0.08
C GLU A 65 -8.68 10.48 1.16
N GLY A 66 -7.99 9.40 1.55
CA GLY A 66 -8.55 8.35 2.40
C GLY A 66 -8.30 8.54 3.89
N SER A 67 -8.81 7.59 4.66
CA SER A 67 -8.77 7.56 6.13
C SER A 67 -7.38 7.21 6.68
N VAL A 68 -6.52 6.62 5.84
CA VAL A 68 -5.16 6.24 6.24
C VAL A 68 -4.16 7.27 5.72
N ASP A 69 -3.32 7.80 6.61
CA ASP A 69 -2.17 8.62 6.21
C ASP A 69 -1.07 7.74 5.63
N PHE A 70 -0.95 7.76 4.31
CA PHE A 70 0.06 6.96 3.61
C PHE A 70 1.50 7.42 3.88
N SER A 71 1.70 8.68 4.27
CA SER A 71 3.03 9.20 4.62
C SER A 71 3.53 8.65 5.96
N GLU A 72 2.64 8.26 6.85
CA GLU A 72 2.98 7.54 8.07
C GLU A 72 3.03 6.02 7.83
N VAL A 73 2.05 5.45 7.13
CA VAL A 73 2.00 4.00 6.89
C VAL A 73 3.18 3.48 6.07
N ILE A 74 3.72 4.27 5.14
CA ILE A 74 4.91 3.87 4.39
C ILE A 74 6.12 3.62 5.31
N LYS A 75 6.26 4.38 6.41
CA LYS A 75 7.31 4.19 7.41
C LYS A 75 7.13 2.86 8.14
N VAL A 76 5.90 2.42 8.35
CA VAL A 76 5.59 1.12 8.98
C VAL A 76 6.03 -0.04 8.06
N TYR A 77 5.82 0.08 6.75
CA TYR A 77 6.33 -0.92 5.80
C TYR A 77 7.86 -0.98 5.79
N GLN A 78 8.53 0.17 5.92
CA GLN A 78 9.99 0.23 6.07
C GLN A 78 10.45 -0.38 7.40
N GLU A 79 9.77 -0.06 8.51
CA GLU A 79 10.01 -0.58 9.86
C GLU A 79 10.02 -2.12 9.88
N VAL A 80 9.04 -2.76 9.23
CA VAL A 80 8.93 -4.22 9.16
C VAL A 80 9.85 -4.87 8.12
N GLY A 81 10.62 -4.07 7.36
CA GLY A 81 11.52 -4.54 6.33
C GLY A 81 10.81 -5.18 5.12
N TYR A 82 9.62 -4.68 4.77
CA TYR A 82 8.94 -5.13 3.55
C TYR A 82 9.74 -4.70 2.32
N LYS A 83 10.13 -5.67 1.48
CA LYS A 83 11.11 -5.49 0.41
C LYS A 83 10.55 -5.66 -1.00
N TYR A 84 9.24 -5.86 -1.10
CA TYR A 84 8.57 -6.16 -2.37
C TYR A 84 7.76 -4.94 -2.84
N MET A 85 7.03 -5.10 -3.94
CA MET A 85 6.28 -4.00 -4.55
C MET A 85 5.13 -3.52 -3.66
N LEU A 86 4.95 -2.20 -3.58
CA LEU A 86 3.70 -1.56 -3.17
C LEU A 86 2.95 -1.20 -4.46
N MET A 87 1.85 -1.90 -4.72
CA MET A 87 1.15 -1.82 -6.00
C MET A 87 -0.15 -1.04 -5.84
N PRO A 88 -0.42 -0.01 -6.66
CA PRO A 88 -1.76 0.56 -6.78
C PRO A 88 -2.75 -0.53 -7.20
N ASP A 89 -3.98 -0.45 -6.71
CA ASP A 89 -5.01 -1.46 -6.99
C ASP A 89 -6.23 -0.81 -7.65
N HIS A 90 -7.32 -0.57 -6.92
CA HIS A 90 -8.44 0.19 -7.44
C HIS A 90 -8.15 1.69 -7.41
N VAL A 91 -8.36 2.34 -8.56
CA VAL A 91 -8.18 3.78 -8.71
C VAL A 91 -9.51 4.40 -9.16
N PRO A 92 -9.89 5.59 -8.63
CA PRO A 92 -11.12 6.26 -9.04
C PRO A 92 -11.18 6.51 -10.55
N GLN A 93 -12.41 6.51 -11.08
CA GLN A 93 -12.64 6.91 -12.46
C GLN A 93 -12.50 8.43 -12.61
N ILE A 94 -11.74 8.86 -13.61
CA ILE A 94 -11.52 10.27 -13.93
C ILE A 94 -11.98 10.60 -15.34
N SER A 95 -12.21 11.87 -15.64
CA SER A 95 -12.40 12.34 -17.01
C SER A 95 -11.08 12.29 -17.78
N GLY A 96 -11.10 11.89 -19.06
CA GLY A 96 -9.90 11.85 -19.89
C GLY A 96 -9.98 10.80 -21.00
N VAL A 97 -8.99 10.82 -21.90
CA VAL A 97 -8.89 9.87 -23.03
C VAL A 97 -8.47 8.49 -22.54
N ASP A 98 -7.41 8.40 -21.74
CA ASP A 98 -6.98 7.17 -21.05
C ASP A 98 -7.19 7.29 -19.54
N ARG A 99 -8.44 7.11 -19.13
CA ARG A 99 -8.88 7.34 -17.74
C ARG A 99 -8.12 6.44 -16.76
N GLN A 100 -8.04 5.14 -17.09
CA GLN A 100 -7.44 4.14 -16.21
C GLN A 100 -5.92 4.30 -16.14
N GLY A 101 -5.23 4.39 -17.29
CA GLY A 101 -3.78 4.55 -17.30
C GLY A 101 -3.34 5.83 -16.59
N THR A 102 -4.09 6.92 -16.76
CA THR A 102 -3.79 8.20 -16.09
C THR A 102 -3.97 8.11 -14.56
N ALA A 103 -5.07 7.52 -14.08
CA ALA A 103 -5.31 7.37 -12.64
C ALA A 103 -4.28 6.44 -11.96
N PHE A 104 -3.91 5.33 -12.62
CA PHE A 104 -2.84 4.46 -12.15
C PHE A 104 -1.48 5.16 -12.14
N ALA A 105 -1.16 5.94 -13.18
CA ALA A 105 0.09 6.68 -13.26
C ALA A 105 0.24 7.68 -12.10
N PHE A 106 -0.84 8.36 -11.73
CA PHE A 106 -0.88 9.22 -10.54
C PHE A 106 -0.53 8.42 -9.27
N CYS A 107 -1.19 7.28 -9.04
CA CYS A 107 -0.94 6.46 -7.85
C CYS A 107 0.49 5.92 -7.79
N TYR A 108 1.04 5.45 -8.91
CA TYR A 108 2.45 5.04 -8.98
C TYR A 108 3.42 6.20 -8.70
N GLY A 109 3.10 7.40 -9.20
CA GLY A 109 3.85 8.62 -8.91
C GLY A 109 3.82 8.97 -7.42
N TYR A 110 2.64 8.90 -6.81
CA TYR A 110 2.44 9.14 -5.37
C TYR A 110 3.24 8.15 -4.52
N ILE A 111 3.13 6.84 -4.78
CA ILE A 111 3.90 5.80 -4.09
C ILE A 111 5.41 6.03 -4.24
N THR A 112 5.85 6.43 -5.44
CA THR A 112 7.25 6.76 -5.67
C THR A 112 7.72 7.92 -4.79
N ALA A 113 6.91 8.97 -4.69
CA ALA A 113 7.23 10.14 -3.86
C ALA A 113 7.30 9.76 -2.37
N LEU A 114 6.38 8.91 -1.89
CA LEU A 114 6.41 8.40 -0.52
C LEU A 114 7.67 7.58 -0.22
N LEU A 115 8.05 6.67 -1.12
CA LEU A 115 9.30 5.91 -0.95
C LEU A 115 10.51 6.85 -0.88
N GLN A 116 10.56 7.86 -1.76
CA GLN A 116 11.62 8.86 -1.73
C GLN A 116 11.63 9.68 -0.43
N SER A 117 10.47 10.01 0.13
CA SER A 117 10.37 10.80 1.36
C SER A 117 10.92 10.08 2.59
N ILE A 118 10.87 8.74 2.61
CA ILE A 118 11.48 7.90 3.67
C ILE A 118 12.89 7.41 3.32
N GLY A 119 13.52 7.98 2.29
CA GLY A 119 14.89 7.66 1.89
C GLY A 119 15.05 6.29 1.21
N GLU A 120 13.98 5.66 0.74
CA GLU A 120 14.08 4.41 -0.01
C GLU A 120 14.68 4.65 -1.41
N PRO A 121 15.86 4.08 -1.72
CA PRO A 121 16.57 4.39 -2.94
C PRO A 121 15.88 3.78 -4.16
N ARG A 122 15.41 4.62 -5.07
CA ARG A 122 14.90 4.17 -6.38
C ARG A 122 16.06 3.75 -7.28
N LYS A 123 16.44 2.46 -7.26
CA LYS A 123 17.34 1.88 -8.26
C LYS A 123 16.58 1.63 -9.56
N GLN A 124 16.42 2.67 -10.37
CA GLN A 124 15.79 2.54 -11.69
C GLN A 124 16.75 1.82 -12.64
N ALA A 125 16.45 0.58 -13.00
CA ALA A 125 17.29 -0.20 -13.91
C ALA A 125 17.41 0.42 -15.32
N TRP A 126 16.44 1.24 -15.71
CA TRP A 126 16.36 1.89 -17.03
C TRP A 126 16.73 3.38 -17.02
N VAL A 127 16.97 3.98 -15.85
CA VAL A 127 17.73 5.24 -15.83
C VAL A 127 19.18 4.81 -15.94
N THR A 128 19.60 4.62 -17.18
CA THR A 128 21.02 4.63 -17.51
C THR A 128 21.55 5.95 -16.96
N LYS A 129 22.31 5.87 -15.86
CA LYS A 129 23.36 6.86 -15.64
C LYS A 129 24.33 6.67 -16.81
N GLY A 130 24.01 7.29 -17.94
CA GLY A 130 24.97 7.53 -18.99
C GLY A 130 26.13 8.36 -18.43
N PRO A 131 27.31 8.31 -19.07
CA PRO A 131 28.54 8.89 -18.55
C PRO A 131 28.40 10.37 -18.18
#